data_AF-A0A9E2Q9E7-F1
#
_entry.id   AF-A0A9E2Q9E7-F1
#
_cell.length_a   1.000
_cell.length_b   1.000
_cell.length_c   1.000
_cell.angle_alpha   90.00
_cell.angle_beta   90.00
_cell.angle_gamma   90.00
#
_symmetry.space_group_name_H-M   'P 1'
#
loop_
_entity.id
_entity.type
_entity.pdbx_description
1 polymer ?
#
loop_
_entity_poly.entity_id
_entity_poly.type
_entity_poly.pdbx_seq_one_letter_code
_entity_poly.pdbx_strand_id
1 'polypeptide(L)'
;MSKCYVISVHHTLHEHRYITIWRPEDRGYCWALSRAGVYPLEQIMQHQGYYNDGDLNVTVPCEVLDQIAVPPIPGHHDNDAGPCVENNRSNWEQILASLVAVPKCKPRPVFKGDRTRRKQLA
;
A
#
# COMPACT_ATOMS: atom_id res chain seq x y z
N MET A 1 4.05 5.49 20.34
CA MET A 1 2.87 4.91 19.66
C MET A 1 3.31 4.52 18.26
N SER A 2 3.13 3.26 17.88
CA SER A 2 3.51 2.77 16.55
C SER A 2 2.55 3.31 15.49
N LYS A 3 3.08 3.65 14.32
CA LYS A 3 2.37 4.28 13.21
C LYS A 3 2.41 3.36 11.99
N CYS A 4 1.36 3.40 11.21
CA CYS A 4 1.18 2.51 10.08
C CYS A 4 0.69 3.24 8.84
N TYR A 5 1.04 2.69 7.68
CA TYR A 5 0.42 3.04 6.41
C TYR A 5 -0.57 1.96 6.00
N VAL A 6 -1.66 2.39 5.37
CA VAL A 6 -2.67 1.49 4.80
C VAL A 6 -2.47 1.47 3.28
N ILE A 7 -2.18 0.27 2.77
CA ILE A 7 -1.93 0.01 1.35
C ILE A 7 -3.19 -0.55 0.73
N SER A 8 -3.63 0.02 -0.39
CA SER A 8 -4.72 -0.55 -1.15
C SER A 8 -4.20 -1.60 -2.14
N VAL A 9 -4.51 -2.86 -1.85
CA VAL A 9 -4.26 -3.99 -2.75
C VAL A 9 -5.21 -3.93 -3.96
N HIS A 10 -6.45 -3.47 -3.75
CA HIS A 10 -7.43 -3.36 -4.82
C HIS A 10 -7.12 -2.24 -5.83
N HIS A 11 -6.72 -1.06 -5.34
CA HIS A 11 -6.40 0.07 -6.20
C HIS A 11 -4.97 0.07 -6.74
N THR A 12 -4.11 -0.86 -6.31
CA THR A 12 -2.81 -1.06 -6.96
C THR A 12 -2.98 -2.00 -8.16
N LEU A 13 -2.96 -1.43 -9.37
CA LEU A 13 -3.12 -2.17 -10.62
C LEU A 13 -1.77 -2.60 -11.20
N HIS A 14 -1.78 -3.61 -12.06
CA HIS A 14 -0.58 -4.18 -12.68
C HIS A 14 0.25 -3.17 -13.49
N GLU A 15 -0.40 -2.15 -14.04
CA GLU A 15 0.19 -1.07 -14.82
C GLU A 15 0.76 0.07 -13.96
N HIS A 16 0.33 0.15 -12.69
CA HIS A 16 0.82 1.19 -11.79
C HIS A 16 2.31 0.99 -11.54
N ARG A 17 3.07 2.09 -11.67
CA ARG A 17 4.49 2.12 -11.33
C ARG A 17 4.74 2.01 -9.83
N TYR A 18 3.84 2.57 -9.03
CA TYR A 18 3.95 2.65 -7.58
C TYR A 18 2.76 2.01 -6.88
N ILE A 19 2.98 1.59 -5.64
CA ILE A 19 1.94 1.03 -4.76
C ILE A 19 1.00 2.15 -4.31
N THR A 20 -0.29 1.85 -4.28
CA THR A 20 -1.35 2.80 -3.91
C THR A 20 -1.60 2.76 -2.41
N ILE A 21 -1.55 3.93 -1.79
CA ILE A 21 -1.60 4.11 -0.33
C ILE A 21 -2.75 5.06 0.01
N TRP A 22 -3.38 4.85 1.15
CA TRP A 22 -4.44 5.75 1.64
C TRP A 22 -3.88 7.12 2.00
N ARG A 23 -4.65 8.17 1.71
CA ARG A 23 -4.40 9.53 2.20
C ARG A 23 -4.96 9.71 3.62
N PRO A 24 -4.60 10.81 4.32
CA PRO A 24 -5.13 11.10 5.66
C PRO A 24 -6.65 11.13 5.71
N GLU A 25 -7.21 10.90 6.91
CA GLU A 25 -8.66 10.97 7.19
C GLU A 25 -9.51 9.95 6.42
N ASP A 26 -8.96 8.77 6.13
CA ASP A 26 -9.68 7.64 5.50
C ASP A 26 -10.25 7.95 4.12
N ARG A 27 -9.65 8.91 3.40
CA ARG A 27 -10.19 9.42 2.13
C ARG A 27 -9.16 9.58 1.05
N GLY A 28 -9.41 8.92 -0.08
CA GLY A 28 -8.61 9.04 -1.29
C GLY A 28 -7.27 8.32 -1.20
N TYR A 29 -6.54 8.37 -2.32
CA TYR A 29 -5.34 7.58 -2.53
C TYR A 29 -4.17 8.42 -3.04
N CYS A 30 -2.95 7.96 -2.80
CA CYS A 30 -1.72 8.55 -3.33
C CYS A 30 -0.64 7.49 -3.54
N TRP A 31 0.40 7.86 -4.28
CA TRP A 31 1.63 7.08 -4.42
C TRP A 31 2.79 7.62 -3.58
N ALA A 32 2.75 8.91 -3.24
CA ALA A 32 3.78 9.58 -2.45
C ALA A 32 3.54 9.40 -0.94
N LEU A 33 4.54 8.89 -0.22
CA LEU A 33 4.51 8.76 1.25
C LEU A 33 4.37 10.11 1.95
N SER A 34 4.92 11.18 1.39
CA SER A 34 4.75 12.55 1.90
C SER A 34 3.29 13.03 1.93
N ARG A 35 2.39 12.37 1.21
CA ARG A 35 0.95 12.67 1.17
C ARG A 35 0.11 11.55 1.77
N ALA A 36 0.73 10.47 2.25
CA ALA A 36 0.05 9.31 2.79
C ALA A 36 -0.54 9.59 4.18
N GLY A 37 -1.67 8.95 4.46
CA GLY A 37 -2.27 8.91 5.78
C GLY A 37 -1.44 8.04 6.71
N VAL A 38 -1.15 8.56 7.90
CA VAL A 38 -0.43 7.84 8.94
C VAL A 38 -1.40 7.53 10.07
N TYR A 39 -1.57 6.25 10.34
CA TYR A 39 -2.60 5.75 11.26
C TYR A 39 -1.98 5.18 12.53
N PRO A 40 -2.56 5.45 13.71
CA PRO A 40 -2.14 4.79 14.94
C PRO A 40 -2.42 3.29 14.87
N LEU A 41 -1.45 2.48 15.33
CA LEU A 41 -1.60 1.01 15.36
C LEU A 41 -2.87 0.57 16.12
N GLU A 42 -3.21 1.26 17.21
CA GLU A 42 -4.40 0.95 18.02
C GLU A 42 -5.69 1.06 17.20
N GLN A 43 -5.85 2.13 16.41
CA GLN A 43 -7.01 2.33 15.53
C GLN A 43 -7.10 1.21 14.49
N ILE A 44 -5.97 0.80 13.90
CA ILE A 44 -5.90 -0.32 12.96
C ILE A 44 -6.37 -1.62 13.63
N MET A 45 -5.90 -1.88 14.85
CA MET A 45 -6.24 -3.10 15.58
C MET A 45 -7.70 -3.17 15.99
N GLN A 46 -8.33 -2.03 16.29
CA GLN A 46 -9.76 -1.95 16.58
C GLN A 46 -10.63 -2.18 15.32
N HIS A 47 -10.11 -1.84 14.14
CA HIS A 47 -10.87 -1.88 12.87
C HIS A 47 -10.14 -2.67 11.77
N GLN A 48 -9.60 -3.84 12.10
CA GLN A 48 -8.80 -4.64 11.16
C GLN A 48 -9.56 -4.99 9.87
N GLY A 49 -10.87 -5.23 9.94
CA GLY A 49 -11.69 -5.53 8.77
C GLY A 49 -11.84 -4.38 7.77
N TYR A 50 -11.49 -3.15 8.17
CA TYR A 50 -11.52 -1.98 7.29
C TYR A 50 -10.12 -1.65 6.75
N TYR A 51 -9.10 -1.71 7.61
CA TYR A 51 -7.73 -1.31 7.26
C TYR A 51 -6.82 -2.45 6.80
N ASN A 52 -7.13 -3.70 7.17
CA ASN A 52 -6.27 -4.86 6.96
C ASN A 52 -7.09 -6.13 6.66
N ASP A 53 -8.10 -6.03 5.79
CA ASP A 53 -8.94 -7.16 5.40
C ASP A 53 -8.21 -8.16 4.49
N GLY A 54 -7.16 -7.69 3.81
CA GLY A 54 -6.27 -8.45 2.95
C GLY A 54 -6.66 -8.45 1.47
N ASP A 55 -7.95 -8.44 1.13
CA ASP A 55 -8.38 -8.44 -0.28
C ASP A 55 -8.39 -7.03 -0.88
N LEU A 56 -8.88 -6.06 -0.11
CA LEU A 56 -8.92 -4.65 -0.46
C LEU A 56 -7.69 -3.91 0.06
N ASN A 57 -7.38 -4.10 1.35
CA ASN A 57 -6.34 -3.33 2.02
C ASN A 57 -5.48 -4.20 2.93
N VAL A 58 -4.20 -3.81 3.04
CA VAL A 58 -3.25 -4.36 4.01
C VAL A 58 -2.57 -3.23 4.75
N THR A 59 -2.19 -3.46 6.00
CA THR A 59 -1.52 -2.45 6.84
C THR A 59 -0.12 -2.90 7.22
N VAL A 60 0.85 -1.97 7.13
CA VAL A 60 2.25 -2.19 7.52
C VAL A 60 2.77 -1.08 8.43
N PRO A 61 3.77 -1.34 9.28
CA PRO A 61 4.49 -0.29 10.00
C PRO A 61 5.08 0.73 9.02
N CYS A 62 5.08 2.02 9.39
CA CYS A 62 5.60 3.08 8.52
C CYS A 62 7.06 2.83 8.11
N GLU A 63 7.86 2.31 9.05
CA GLU A 63 9.28 2.04 8.88
C GLU A 63 9.56 1.08 7.72
N VAL A 64 8.63 0.15 7.44
CA VAL A 64 8.77 -0.81 6.34
C VAL A 64 8.69 -0.11 4.99
N LEU A 65 7.70 0.78 4.79
CA LEU A 65 7.58 1.51 3.53
C LEU A 65 8.67 2.56 3.39
N ASP A 66 8.99 3.27 4.48
CA ASP A 66 10.01 4.31 4.46
C ASP A 66 11.40 3.73 4.06
N GLN A 67 11.71 2.49 4.45
CA GLN A 67 12.96 1.81 4.09
C GLN A 67 13.08 1.43 2.61
N ILE A 68 11.96 1.13 1.95
CA ILE A 68 11.95 0.67 0.54
C ILE A 68 11.46 1.74 -0.44
N ALA A 69 11.09 2.91 0.07
CA ALA A 69 10.65 4.01 -0.75
C ALA A 69 11.84 4.63 -1.51
N VAL A 70 11.61 4.95 -2.77
CA VAL A 70 12.58 5.56 -3.67
C VAL A 70 12.11 6.95 -4.09
N PRO A 71 13.03 7.84 -4.51
CA PRO A 71 12.63 9.08 -5.17
C PRO A 71 11.69 8.82 -6.35
N PRO A 72 10.70 9.69 -6.57
CA PRO A 72 9.78 9.54 -7.68
C PRO A 72 10.51 9.79 -9.01
N ILE A 73 10.02 9.17 -10.08
CA ILE A 73 10.52 9.41 -11.43
C ILE A 73 10.06 10.81 -11.84
N PRO A 74 10.97 11.70 -12.28
CA PRO A 74 10.61 13.05 -12.72
C PRO A 74 9.56 13.06 -13.84
N GLY A 75 8.58 13.94 -13.73
CA GLY A 75 7.44 14.08 -14.63
C GLY A 75 6.40 12.96 -14.56
N HIS A 76 6.51 12.00 -13.63
CA HIS A 76 5.63 10.81 -13.64
C HIS A 76 4.28 11.06 -12.97
N HIS A 77 4.22 11.87 -11.91
CA HIS A 77 2.96 12.17 -11.21
C HIS A 77 3.09 13.40 -10.29
N ASP A 78 1.96 14.07 -9.99
CA ASP A 78 1.78 15.04 -8.89
C ASP A 78 3.02 15.89 -8.52
N ASN A 79 3.56 16.69 -9.45
CA ASN A 79 4.75 17.52 -9.24
C ASN A 79 5.96 16.76 -8.66
N ASP A 80 6.11 15.49 -9.01
CA ASP A 80 7.14 14.58 -8.51
C ASP A 80 7.13 14.46 -6.98
N ALA A 81 5.94 14.38 -6.40
CA ALA A 81 5.78 14.09 -4.99
C ALA A 81 6.35 12.70 -4.66
N GLY A 82 7.10 12.61 -3.56
CA GLY A 82 7.70 11.36 -3.11
C GLY A 82 8.08 11.40 -1.63
N PRO A 83 8.80 10.39 -1.12
CA PRO A 83 9.24 9.19 -1.85
C PRO A 83 8.07 8.23 -2.13
N CYS A 84 8.25 7.29 -3.05
CA CYS A 84 7.23 6.33 -3.50
C CYS A 84 7.75 4.90 -3.42
N VAL A 85 6.86 3.93 -3.22
CA VAL A 85 7.22 2.51 -3.20
C VAL A 85 6.88 1.89 -4.54
N GLU A 86 7.86 1.29 -5.21
CA GLU A 86 7.63 0.67 -6.52
C GLU A 86 6.70 -0.55 -6.42
N ASN A 87 5.82 -0.70 -7.43
CA ASN A 87 4.93 -1.84 -7.55
C ASN A 87 5.64 -3.02 -8.24
N ASN A 88 6.42 -3.77 -7.46
CA ASN A 88 7.17 -4.94 -7.93
C ASN A 88 7.07 -6.10 -6.93
N ARG A 89 7.46 -7.31 -7.37
CA ARG A 89 7.40 -8.53 -6.54
C ARG A 89 8.16 -8.38 -5.23
N SER A 90 9.40 -7.88 -5.28
CA SER A 90 10.29 -7.79 -4.11
C SER A 90 9.67 -6.93 -3.01
N ASN A 91 9.12 -5.78 -3.37
CA ASN A 91 8.48 -4.89 -2.43
C ASN A 91 7.21 -5.50 -1.84
N TRP A 92 6.39 -6.17 -2.66
CA TRP A 92 5.20 -6.87 -2.16
C TRP A 92 5.54 -8.03 -1.22
N GLU A 93 6.59 -8.80 -1.48
CA GLU A 93 7.06 -9.86 -0.59
C GLU A 93 7.46 -9.30 0.78
N GLN A 94 8.20 -8.19 0.81
CA GLN A 94 8.58 -7.53 2.05
C GLN A 94 7.38 -6.96 2.80
N ILE A 95 6.46 -6.29 2.10
CA ILE A 95 5.21 -5.76 2.66
C ILE A 95 4.40 -6.88 3.31
N LEU A 96 4.19 -7.99 2.61
CA LEU A 96 3.37 -9.11 3.11
C LEU A 96 4.03 -9.86 4.26
N ALA A 97 5.37 -9.87 4.34
CA ALA A 97 6.10 -10.44 5.47
C ALA A 97 6.04 -9.55 6.72
N SER A 98 5.78 -8.25 6.57
CA SER A 98 5.79 -7.27 7.66
C SER A 98 4.41 -6.70 8.00
N LEU A 99 3.33 -7.40 7.66
CA LEU A 99 1.98 -6.98 8.03
C LEU A 99 1.84 -6.87 9.56
N VAL A 100 1.13 -5.84 10.01
CA VAL A 100 0.93 -5.58 11.45
C VAL A 100 0.09 -6.67 12.15
N ALA A 101 -0.75 -7.37 11.38
CA ALA A 101 -1.55 -8.50 11.82
C ALA A 101 -1.89 -9.40 10.62
N VAL A 102 -2.20 -10.67 10.89
CA VAL A 102 -2.67 -11.59 9.85
C VAL A 102 -4.05 -11.14 9.36
N PRO A 103 -4.22 -10.78 8.08
CA PRO A 103 -5.49 -10.33 7.55
C PRO A 103 -6.50 -11.48 7.42
N LYS A 104 -7.78 -11.14 7.36
CA LYS A 104 -8.89 -12.12 7.22
C LYS A 104 -8.79 -12.91 5.92
N CYS A 105 -8.46 -12.24 4.82
CA CYS A 105 -8.30 -12.82 3.50
C CYS A 105 -6.82 -12.81 3.10
N LYS A 106 -6.38 -13.82 2.33
CA LYS A 106 -5.01 -13.82 1.79
C LYS A 106 -4.88 -12.71 0.73
N PRO A 107 -3.95 -11.75 0.90
CA PRO A 107 -3.75 -10.70 -0.08
C PRO A 107 -3.28 -11.22 -1.44
N ARG A 108 -3.76 -10.58 -2.50
CA ARG A 108 -3.43 -10.90 -3.89
C ARG A 108 -3.03 -9.63 -4.65
N PRO A 109 -1.88 -9.03 -4.31
CA PRO A 109 -1.39 -7.88 -5.05
C PRO A 109 -1.06 -8.25 -6.50
N VAL A 110 -1.22 -7.29 -7.40
CA VAL A 110 -0.84 -7.41 -8.80
C VAL A 110 0.26 -6.39 -9.10
N PHE A 111 1.24 -6.78 -9.90
CA PHE A 111 2.38 -5.95 -10.25
C PHE A 111 2.86 -6.27 -11.68
N LYS A 112 3.68 -5.38 -12.23
CA LYS A 112 4.19 -5.55 -13.60
C LYS A 112 4.99 -6.85 -13.71
N GLY A 113 4.62 -7.69 -14.67
CA GLY A 113 5.22 -9.02 -14.88
C GLY A 113 4.53 -10.15 -14.11
N ASP A 114 3.54 -9.84 -13.27
CA ASP A 114 2.64 -10.86 -12.75
C ASP A 114 1.78 -11.44 -13.89
N ARG A 115 1.72 -12.77 -13.96
CA ARG A 115 0.90 -13.50 -14.94
C ARG A 115 -0.53 -13.72 -14.44
N THR A 116 -0.81 -13.35 -13.18
CA THR A 116 -2.10 -13.54 -12.54
C THR A 116 -3.10 -12.49 -13.04
N ARG A 117 -4.03 -12.90 -13.90
CA ARG A 117 -5.07 -12.00 -14.43
C ARG A 117 -6.18 -11.86 -13.38
N ARG A 118 -6.19 -10.77 -12.60
CA ARG A 118 -7.34 -10.43 -11.73
C ARG A 118 -8.50 -10.01 -12.64
N LYS A 119 -9.61 -10.75 -12.64
CA LYS A 119 -10.85 -10.27 -13.29
C LYS A 119 -11.37 -9.10 -12.45
N GLN A 120 -11.26 -7.87 -12.97
CA GLN A 120 -12.02 -6.75 -12.42
C GLN A 120 -13.49 -7.06 -12.65
N LEU A 121 -14.25 -7.23 -11.56
CA LEU A 121 -15.71 -7.11 -11.65
C LEU A 121 -16.00 -5.62 -11.78
N ALA A 122 -16.75 -5.29 -12.84
CA ALA A 122 -17.14 -3.93 -13.21
C ALA A 122 -18.02 -3.28 -12.15
#